data_AF-A0A2N2KJH6-F1
#
_entry.id   AF-A0A2N2KJH6-F1
#
_cell.length_a   1.000
_cell.length_b   1.000
_cell.length_c   1.000
_cell.angle_alpha   90.00
_cell.angle_beta   90.00
_cell.angle_gamma   90.00
#
_symmetry.space_group_name_H-M   'P 1'
#
loop_
_entity.id
_entity.type
_entity.pdbx_description
1 polymer ?
#
loop_
_entity_poly.entity_id
_entity_poly.type
_entity_poly.pdbx_seq_one_letter_code
_entity_poly.pdbx_strand_id
1 'polypeptide(L)'
;MEGIFYAFAESIEYVRGEVLALFDALHESELDRLQRQERKIDAESMDSIESVLIELSSSNERLTKAMYGRRLTKGRWYRFHLYEKGLTKARIFSAPMNHEGLSTAADYPQWLDRRTPEVRWLEHNLSLDAFPDATPEQILKSLNVGDMASIVCYNVGQGMCAAGCSSLGNPVIYYDFGGGFGSNSHTYPSGLKFCFNQQPVVLSHWDMDHWISAVKYPAITQGVWLVPRQGPLGVKATQLAYKISQNGTLLIWPRNLNALHMSFGNVLKLRPHSNRNHSGLVGIVQVSTNGHIDTVLLPGDAPYKKIPLTGRNFTGLVATHHGGWHKGDKIPVPSNHTRVAFSYGMGNTYGHPVAIALGRYAQAGWLSRFDTPKGTYV
;
A
#
# COMPACT_ATOMS: atom_id res chain seq x y z
N MET A 1 -16.02 -22.00 -6.70
CA MET A 1 -14.57 -22.08 -6.96
C MET A 1 -13.95 -22.78 -5.76
N GLU A 2 -14.08 -24.10 -5.74
CA GLU A 2 -13.42 -24.95 -4.74
C GLU A 2 -12.04 -25.33 -5.25
N GLY A 3 -11.11 -25.60 -4.35
CA GLY A 3 -9.76 -26.02 -4.71
C GLY A 3 -8.66 -25.40 -3.85
N ILE A 4 -7.43 -25.80 -4.17
CA ILE A 4 -6.22 -25.40 -3.42
C ILE A 4 -5.71 -24.07 -3.97
N PHE A 5 -5.35 -23.17 -3.06
CA PHE A 5 -4.79 -21.86 -3.38
C PHE A 5 -3.42 -21.66 -2.75
N TYR A 6 -2.53 -21.00 -3.50
CA TYR A 6 -1.28 -20.44 -3.04
C TYR A 6 -1.47 -18.94 -2.87
N ALA A 7 -1.36 -18.47 -1.63
CA ALA A 7 -1.94 -17.21 -1.19
C ALA A 7 -0.89 -16.36 -0.48
N PHE A 8 -0.60 -15.20 -1.04
CA PHE A 8 0.28 -14.20 -0.44
C PHE A 8 -0.50 -13.33 0.55
N ALA A 9 -0.07 -13.28 1.81
CA ALA A 9 -0.73 -12.48 2.83
C ALA A 9 -0.46 -10.98 2.63
N GLU A 10 -1.41 -10.30 1.99
CA GLU A 10 -1.34 -8.87 1.66
C GLU A 10 -1.62 -7.98 2.87
N SER A 11 -2.65 -8.31 3.68
CA SER A 11 -2.97 -7.55 4.89
C SER A 11 -3.46 -8.46 6.01
N ILE A 12 -3.17 -8.08 7.25
CA ILE A 12 -3.63 -8.79 8.45
C ILE A 12 -3.94 -7.75 9.52
N GLU A 13 -5.22 -7.61 9.83
CA GLU A 13 -5.71 -6.70 10.86
C GLU A 13 -6.35 -7.46 12.03
N TYR A 14 -6.19 -6.89 13.22
CA TYR A 14 -6.73 -7.42 14.48
C TYR A 14 -7.74 -6.44 15.04
N VAL A 15 -9.02 -6.71 14.83
CA VAL A 15 -10.12 -5.79 15.11
C VAL A 15 -11.09 -6.45 16.07
N ARG A 16 -11.24 -5.88 17.28
CA ARG A 16 -12.24 -6.33 18.28
C ARG A 16 -12.20 -7.83 18.61
N GLY A 17 -11.00 -8.42 18.61
CA GLY A 17 -10.82 -9.86 18.90
C GLY A 17 -10.99 -10.76 17.66
N GLU A 18 -11.32 -10.19 16.51
CA GLU A 18 -11.32 -10.89 15.22
C GLU A 18 -10.01 -10.65 14.47
N VAL A 19 -9.61 -11.64 13.68
CA VAL A 19 -8.56 -11.47 12.68
C VAL A 19 -9.19 -11.40 11.31
N LEU A 20 -8.83 -10.35 10.58
CA LEU A 20 -9.14 -10.18 9.17
C LEU A 20 -7.83 -10.30 8.40
N ALA A 21 -7.70 -11.35 7.59
CA ALA A 21 -6.52 -11.58 6.77
C ALA A 21 -6.93 -11.60 5.30
N LEU A 22 -6.30 -10.75 4.50
CA LEU A 22 -6.53 -10.66 3.07
C LEU A 22 -5.32 -11.23 2.33
N PHE A 23 -5.62 -12.07 1.35
CA PHE A 23 -4.63 -12.74 0.52
C PHE A 23 -4.81 -12.40 -0.95
N ASP A 24 -3.70 -12.26 -1.66
CA ASP A 24 -3.66 -12.32 -3.13
C ASP A 24 -3.26 -13.73 -3.54
N ALA A 25 -4.15 -14.44 -4.25
CA ALA A 25 -4.11 -15.89 -4.34
C ALA A 25 -4.22 -16.42 -5.77
N LEU A 26 -3.45 -17.46 -6.04
CA LEU A 26 -3.44 -18.26 -7.27
C LEU A 26 -4.07 -19.61 -6.99
N HIS A 27 -4.89 -20.09 -7.92
CA HIS A 27 -5.35 -21.47 -7.87
C HIS A 27 -4.18 -22.42 -8.22
N GLU A 28 -4.15 -23.62 -7.64
CA GLU A 28 -3.08 -24.62 -7.85
C GLU A 28 -2.91 -24.97 -9.33
N SER A 29 -4.00 -25.10 -10.08
CA SER A 29 -3.93 -25.38 -11.52
C SER A 29 -3.22 -24.27 -12.32
N GLU A 30 -3.33 -23.02 -11.86
CA GLU A 30 -2.67 -21.89 -12.50
C GLU A 30 -1.17 -21.87 -12.18
N LEU A 31 -0.80 -22.18 -10.94
CA LEU A 31 0.61 -22.38 -10.58
C LEU A 31 1.25 -23.52 -11.39
N ASP A 32 0.56 -24.65 -11.51
CA ASP A 32 1.01 -25.80 -12.31
C ASP A 32 1.14 -25.48 -13.80
N ARG A 33 0.24 -24.63 -14.33
CA ARG A 33 0.32 -24.15 -15.71
C ARG A 33 1.60 -23.33 -15.89
N LEU A 34 1.82 -22.33 -15.04
CA LEU A 34 2.97 -21.44 -15.12
C LEU A 34 4.30 -22.20 -14.95
N GLN A 35 4.39 -23.12 -13.99
CA GLN A 35 5.62 -23.90 -13.77
C GLN A 35 5.97 -24.84 -14.94
N ARG A 36 4.97 -25.32 -15.70
CA ARG A 36 5.19 -26.17 -16.87
C ARG A 36 5.59 -25.38 -18.11
N GLN A 37 5.01 -24.20 -18.29
CA GLN A 37 5.19 -23.38 -19.49
C GLN A 37 6.42 -22.47 -19.38
N GLU A 38 6.71 -21.97 -18.18
CA GLU A 38 7.64 -20.86 -17.98
C GLU A 38 8.64 -21.14 -16.87
N ARG A 39 9.93 -21.06 -17.22
CA ARG A 39 11.01 -21.00 -16.21
C ARG A 39 11.10 -19.62 -15.56
N LYS A 40 10.73 -18.58 -16.32
CA LYS A 40 10.69 -17.18 -15.89
C LYS A 40 9.46 -16.53 -16.52
N ILE A 41 8.65 -15.84 -15.71
CA ILE A 41 7.46 -15.15 -16.20
C ILE A 41 7.87 -13.88 -16.95
N ASP A 42 7.46 -13.79 -18.21
CA ASP A 42 7.60 -12.58 -19.02
C ASP A 42 6.41 -11.62 -18.83
N ALA A 43 6.46 -10.47 -19.51
CA ALA A 43 5.46 -9.43 -19.30
C ALA A 43 4.06 -9.82 -19.82
N GLU A 44 3.99 -10.54 -20.95
CA GLU A 44 2.72 -11.01 -21.52
C GLU A 44 2.08 -12.08 -20.63
N SER A 45 2.89 -13.01 -20.16
CA SER A 45 2.45 -14.08 -19.28
C SER A 45 2.00 -13.53 -17.93
N MET A 46 2.69 -12.52 -17.38
CA MET A 46 2.31 -11.84 -16.14
C MET A 46 0.90 -11.24 -16.21
N ASP A 47 0.56 -10.56 -17.30
CA ASP A 47 -0.76 -9.95 -17.50
C ASP A 47 -1.89 -11.00 -17.61
N SER A 48 -1.55 -12.21 -18.06
CA SER A 48 -2.51 -13.32 -18.19
C SER A 48 -2.79 -14.07 -16.88
N ILE A 49 -2.00 -13.87 -15.82
CA ILE A 49 -2.12 -14.65 -14.59
C ILE A 49 -3.45 -14.36 -13.90
N GLU A 50 -4.27 -15.39 -13.76
CA GLU A 50 -5.53 -15.31 -13.03
C GLU A 50 -5.29 -15.41 -11.52
N SER A 51 -5.62 -14.32 -10.80
CA SER A 51 -5.53 -14.26 -9.34
C SER A 51 -6.80 -13.67 -8.72
N VAL A 52 -7.15 -14.14 -7.53
CA VAL A 52 -8.29 -13.67 -6.75
C VAL A 52 -7.83 -13.09 -5.42
N LEU A 53 -8.63 -12.19 -4.85
CA LEU A 53 -8.46 -11.82 -3.45
C LEU A 53 -9.28 -12.75 -2.57
N ILE A 54 -8.69 -13.23 -1.48
CA ILE A 54 -9.38 -14.06 -0.50
C ILE A 54 -9.28 -13.39 0.86
N GLU A 55 -10.41 -13.04 1.44
CA GLU A 55 -10.49 -12.55 2.82
C GLU A 55 -10.91 -13.70 3.74
N LEU A 56 -10.12 -13.93 4.79
CA LEU A 56 -10.43 -14.85 5.86
C LEU A 56 -10.76 -14.06 7.12
N SER A 57 -11.85 -14.43 7.79
CA SER A 57 -12.26 -13.85 9.07
C SER A 57 -12.47 -14.92 10.13
N SER A 58 -11.96 -14.67 11.34
CA SER A 58 -12.17 -15.57 12.48
C SER A 58 -12.25 -14.80 13.79
N SER A 59 -13.31 -15.05 14.55
CA SER A 59 -13.54 -14.51 15.90
C SER A 59 -13.05 -15.42 17.04
N ASN A 60 -12.56 -16.61 16.70
CA ASN A 60 -12.17 -17.60 17.69
C ASN A 60 -10.69 -17.44 18.05
N GLU A 61 -10.42 -16.78 19.17
CA GLU A 61 -9.06 -16.53 19.68
C GLU A 61 -8.23 -17.82 19.87
N ARG A 62 -8.88 -18.97 20.12
CA ARG A 62 -8.22 -20.29 20.15
C ARG A 62 -7.90 -20.79 18.75
N LEU A 63 -8.70 -20.51 17.72
CA LEU A 63 -8.32 -20.75 16.33
C LEU A 63 -7.21 -19.79 15.90
N THR A 64 -7.23 -18.53 16.33
CA THR A 64 -6.13 -17.57 16.13
C THR A 64 -4.80 -17.98 16.79
N LYS A 65 -4.82 -18.91 17.75
CA LYS A 65 -3.62 -19.48 18.40
C LYS A 65 -3.32 -20.93 17.98
N ALA A 66 -4.34 -21.74 17.66
CA ALA A 66 -4.25 -23.18 17.39
C ALA A 66 -4.28 -23.56 15.90
N MET A 67 -4.84 -22.72 15.00
CA MET A 67 -4.62 -22.86 13.54
C MET A 67 -3.14 -22.66 13.17
N TYR A 68 -2.40 -22.00 14.06
CA TYR A 68 -1.21 -21.24 13.75
C TYR A 68 -0.09 -21.57 14.73
N GLY A 69 0.50 -22.77 14.64
CA GLY A 69 1.78 -23.06 15.32
C GLY A 69 2.83 -21.94 15.17
N ARG A 70 2.63 -21.02 14.22
CA ARG A 70 3.15 -19.64 14.17
C ARG A 70 2.06 -18.64 13.74
N ARG A 71 1.96 -17.48 14.41
CA ARG A 71 1.06 -16.35 14.06
C ARG A 71 1.13 -16.00 12.55
N LEU A 72 -0.02 -15.79 11.90
CA LEU A 72 -0.05 -15.24 10.54
C LEU A 72 0.83 -14.00 10.47
N THR A 73 1.62 -13.94 9.41
CA THR A 73 2.57 -12.88 9.15
C THR A 73 2.36 -12.38 7.72
N LYS A 74 2.17 -11.06 7.59
CA LYS A 74 2.07 -10.34 6.33
C LYS A 74 3.34 -10.53 5.52
N GLY A 75 3.23 -10.53 4.19
CA GLY A 75 4.37 -10.71 3.30
C GLY A 75 4.90 -12.15 3.25
N ARG A 76 4.03 -13.14 3.50
CA ARG A 76 4.37 -14.57 3.42
C ARG A 76 3.34 -15.33 2.60
N TRP A 77 3.79 -16.44 2.04
CA TRP A 77 2.97 -17.38 1.29
C TRP A 77 2.34 -18.44 2.20
N TYR A 78 1.10 -18.77 1.90
CA TYR A 78 0.31 -19.80 2.56
C TYR A 78 -0.36 -20.68 1.51
N ARG A 79 -0.74 -21.88 1.93
CA ARG A 79 -1.59 -22.80 1.17
C ARG A 79 -2.86 -23.07 1.96
N PHE A 80 -4.01 -23.02 1.30
CA PHE A 80 -5.27 -23.44 1.89
C PHE A 80 -6.25 -23.90 0.82
N HIS A 81 -7.23 -24.70 1.23
CA HIS A 81 -8.30 -25.22 0.40
C HIS A 81 -9.60 -24.48 0.71
N LEU A 82 -10.27 -24.01 -0.35
CA LEU A 82 -11.63 -23.46 -0.27
C LEU A 82 -12.68 -24.54 -0.54
N TYR A 83 -13.75 -24.54 0.26
CA TYR A 83 -14.88 -25.48 0.19
C TYR A 83 -16.21 -24.73 0.32
N GLU A 84 -17.30 -25.33 -0.16
CA GLU A 84 -18.66 -24.81 0.04
C GLU A 84 -19.02 -24.64 1.53
N LYS A 85 -18.55 -25.55 2.39
CA LYS A 85 -18.76 -25.52 3.85
C LYS A 85 -17.48 -25.94 4.57
N GLY A 86 -17.02 -25.12 5.51
CA GLY A 86 -15.72 -25.31 6.16
C GLY A 86 -15.63 -24.54 7.48
N LEU A 87 -14.45 -24.57 8.10
CA LEU A 87 -14.25 -24.14 9.49
C LEU A 87 -14.03 -22.63 9.64
N THR A 88 -13.48 -21.98 8.62
CA THR A 88 -13.20 -20.54 8.62
C THR A 88 -14.05 -19.84 7.58
N LYS A 89 -14.67 -18.71 7.95
CA LYS A 89 -15.42 -17.89 7.00
C LYS A 89 -14.46 -17.24 6.02
N ALA A 90 -14.75 -17.41 4.74
CA ALA A 90 -13.96 -16.85 3.66
C ALA A 90 -14.84 -16.06 2.69
N ARG A 91 -14.26 -15.06 2.04
CA ARG A 91 -14.86 -14.33 0.92
C ARG A 91 -13.87 -14.24 -0.23
N ILE A 92 -14.35 -14.56 -1.43
CA ILE A 92 -13.55 -14.46 -2.66
C ILE A 92 -13.98 -13.24 -3.44
N PHE A 93 -13.03 -12.42 -3.85
CA PHE A 93 -13.25 -11.30 -4.75
C PHE A 93 -12.53 -11.56 -6.07
N SER A 94 -13.30 -11.76 -7.14
CA SER A 94 -12.77 -11.90 -8.51
C SER A 94 -12.15 -10.60 -9.03
N ALA A 95 -12.57 -9.46 -8.49
CA ALA A 95 -12.00 -8.15 -8.80
C ALA A 95 -11.81 -7.34 -7.50
N PRO A 96 -10.73 -6.55 -7.36
CA PRO A 96 -10.47 -5.76 -6.15
C PRO A 96 -11.56 -4.74 -5.80
N MET A 97 -12.32 -4.27 -6.79
CA MET A 97 -13.38 -3.27 -6.61
C MET A 97 -14.77 -3.86 -6.37
N ASN A 98 -14.89 -5.18 -6.21
CA ASN A 98 -16.14 -5.84 -5.85
C ASN A 98 -16.23 -5.95 -4.32
N HIS A 99 -17.27 -5.39 -3.69
CA HIS A 99 -17.42 -5.40 -2.22
C HIS A 99 -18.25 -6.56 -1.70
N GLU A 100 -19.13 -7.16 -2.51
CA GLU A 100 -20.03 -8.21 -2.05
C GLU A 100 -19.24 -9.49 -1.78
N GLY A 101 -18.34 -9.84 -2.70
CA GLY A 101 -17.56 -11.08 -2.67
C GLY A 101 -18.44 -12.33 -2.68
N LEU A 102 -17.88 -13.47 -3.09
CA LEU A 102 -18.54 -14.76 -2.94
C LEU A 102 -18.22 -15.33 -1.57
N SER A 103 -19.23 -15.50 -0.72
CA SER A 103 -19.07 -16.15 0.59
C SER A 103 -18.78 -17.64 0.41
N THR A 104 -17.78 -18.14 1.12
CA THR A 104 -17.32 -19.53 1.07
C THR A 104 -16.70 -19.90 2.43
N ALA A 105 -16.06 -21.05 2.51
CA ALA A 105 -15.24 -21.42 3.64
C ALA A 105 -13.85 -21.88 3.22
N ALA A 106 -12.91 -21.80 4.17
CA ALA A 106 -11.55 -22.28 3.99
C ALA A 106 -11.17 -23.25 5.12
N ASP A 107 -10.24 -24.16 4.84
CA ASP A 107 -9.41 -24.76 5.89
C ASP A 107 -8.46 -23.70 6.49
N TYR A 108 -7.55 -24.16 7.34
CA TYR A 108 -6.61 -23.29 8.00
C TYR A 108 -5.40 -23.01 7.10
N PRO A 109 -5.02 -21.73 6.90
CA PRO A 109 -3.84 -21.37 6.12
C PRO A 109 -2.58 -22.05 6.65
N GLN A 110 -2.00 -22.91 5.83
CA GLN A 110 -0.74 -23.58 6.09
C GLN A 110 0.39 -22.68 5.63
N TRP A 111 1.25 -22.24 6.55
CA TRP A 111 2.42 -21.45 6.19
C TRP A 111 3.37 -22.27 5.30
N LEU A 112 3.74 -21.73 4.15
CA LEU A 112 4.73 -22.32 3.27
C LEU A 112 6.13 -21.80 3.60
N ASP A 113 7.05 -22.70 3.92
CA ASP A 113 8.45 -22.35 4.17
C ASP A 113 9.09 -21.80 2.89
N ARG A 114 9.92 -20.76 3.01
CA ARG A 114 10.59 -20.13 1.84
C ARG A 114 11.53 -21.08 1.10
N ARG A 115 11.86 -22.24 1.69
CA ARG A 115 12.68 -23.28 1.09
C ARG A 115 11.88 -24.27 0.26
N THR A 116 10.55 -24.25 0.29
CA THR A 116 9.77 -25.15 -0.58
C THR A 116 9.93 -24.74 -2.06
N PRO A 117 9.91 -25.69 -3.00
CA PRO A 117 10.04 -25.38 -4.43
C PRO A 117 9.03 -24.34 -4.92
N GLU A 118 7.79 -24.42 -4.45
CA GLU A 118 6.68 -23.56 -4.85
C GLU A 118 6.94 -22.11 -4.42
N VAL A 119 7.32 -21.89 -3.16
CA VAL A 119 7.61 -20.54 -2.65
C VAL A 119 8.86 -19.97 -3.30
N ARG A 120 9.90 -20.77 -3.52
CA ARG A 120 11.09 -20.28 -4.25
C ARG A 120 10.73 -19.85 -5.66
N TRP A 121 9.90 -20.61 -6.36
CA TRP A 121 9.44 -20.26 -7.70
C TRP A 121 8.58 -19.00 -7.68
N LEU A 122 7.63 -18.90 -6.74
CA LEU A 122 6.76 -17.73 -6.58
C LEU A 122 7.56 -16.48 -6.23
N GLU A 123 8.43 -16.52 -5.22
CA GLU A 123 9.22 -15.35 -4.82
C GLU A 123 10.30 -14.96 -5.84
N HIS A 124 10.75 -15.89 -6.69
CA HIS A 124 11.65 -15.57 -7.80
C HIS A 124 10.92 -14.80 -8.90
N ASN A 125 9.75 -15.29 -9.30
CA ASN A 125 8.99 -14.73 -10.43
C ASN A 125 8.09 -13.54 -10.05
N LEU A 126 7.58 -13.51 -8.82
CA LEU A 126 6.75 -12.43 -8.27
C LEU A 126 7.63 -11.47 -7.47
N SER A 127 8.55 -10.83 -8.19
CA SER A 127 9.56 -9.95 -7.63
C SER A 127 9.85 -8.75 -8.52
N LEU A 128 10.51 -7.75 -7.93
CA LEU A 128 11.03 -6.59 -8.67
C LEU A 128 12.44 -6.81 -9.22
N ASP A 129 13.02 -8.01 -9.07
CA ASP A 129 14.40 -8.27 -9.48
C ASP A 129 14.57 -8.36 -11.01
N ALA A 130 13.46 -8.46 -11.75
CA ALA A 130 13.45 -8.29 -13.21
C ALA A 130 13.73 -6.85 -13.66
N PHE A 131 13.55 -5.85 -12.78
CA PHE A 131 13.73 -4.44 -13.10
C PHE A 131 15.04 -3.91 -12.51
N PRO A 132 15.85 -3.16 -13.29
CA PRO A 132 17.06 -2.54 -12.77
C PRO A 132 16.72 -1.43 -11.76
N ASP A 133 17.65 -1.14 -10.86
CA ASP A 133 17.60 0.07 -10.03
C ASP A 133 17.74 1.31 -10.93
N ALA A 134 16.93 2.34 -10.68
CA ALA A 134 17.10 3.64 -11.31
C ALA A 134 18.33 4.37 -10.75
N THR A 135 18.96 5.20 -11.56
CA THR A 135 20.01 6.12 -11.08
C THR A 135 19.40 7.37 -10.43
N PRO A 136 20.10 8.05 -9.50
CA PRO A 136 19.64 9.32 -8.96
C PRO A 136 19.29 10.33 -10.06
N GLU A 137 20.06 10.39 -11.14
CA GLU A 137 19.84 11.32 -12.26
C GLU A 137 18.54 11.01 -13.00
N GLN A 138 18.23 9.73 -13.23
CA GLN A 138 16.95 9.31 -13.81
C GLN A 138 15.78 9.75 -12.93
N ILE A 139 15.90 9.56 -11.61
CA ILE A 139 14.86 9.95 -10.64
C ILE A 139 14.67 11.47 -10.66
N LEU A 140 15.75 12.25 -10.56
CA LEU A 140 15.69 13.70 -10.55
C LEU A 140 15.10 14.26 -11.85
N LYS A 141 15.49 13.70 -13.00
CA LYS A 141 14.96 14.13 -14.30
C LYS A 141 13.47 13.84 -14.42
N SER A 142 13.02 12.66 -14.02
CA SER A 142 11.64 12.21 -14.23
C SER A 142 10.63 12.75 -13.22
N LEU A 143 11.10 13.25 -12.07
CA LEU A 143 10.24 13.81 -11.01
C LEU A 143 10.52 15.30 -10.73
N ASN A 144 11.01 16.03 -11.73
CA ASN A 144 11.13 17.49 -11.65
C ASN A 144 9.77 18.14 -11.94
N VAL A 145 9.00 18.39 -10.88
CA VAL A 145 7.60 18.87 -10.98
C VAL A 145 7.44 20.36 -10.68
N GLY A 146 8.53 21.11 -10.55
CA GLY A 146 8.52 22.51 -10.14
C GLY A 146 8.05 22.72 -8.69
N ASP A 147 7.70 23.96 -8.37
CA ASP A 147 7.22 24.36 -7.05
C ASP A 147 5.76 23.93 -6.82
N MET A 148 5.47 23.52 -5.59
CA MET A 148 4.12 23.14 -5.16
C MET A 148 3.58 24.15 -4.17
N ALA A 149 2.30 24.49 -4.30
CA ALA A 149 1.62 25.41 -3.40
C ALA A 149 0.92 24.69 -2.25
N SER A 150 0.49 23.45 -2.44
CA SER A 150 -0.26 22.69 -1.42
C SER A 150 -0.08 21.18 -1.55
N ILE A 151 -0.44 20.47 -0.48
CA ILE A 151 -0.61 19.02 -0.46
C ILE A 151 -2.07 18.70 -0.25
N VAL A 152 -2.66 17.94 -1.16
CA VAL A 152 -4.07 17.55 -1.11
C VAL A 152 -4.20 16.06 -0.78
N CYS A 153 -4.93 15.72 0.28
CA CYS A 153 -5.25 14.32 0.59
C CYS A 153 -6.63 13.95 0.04
N TYR A 154 -6.66 12.99 -0.88
CA TYR A 154 -7.87 12.56 -1.57
C TYR A 154 -8.69 11.62 -0.71
N ASN A 155 -10.01 11.76 -0.74
CA ASN A 155 -10.89 10.69 -0.30
C ASN A 155 -10.87 9.55 -1.33
N VAL A 156 -10.13 8.49 -1.02
CA VAL A 156 -10.04 7.26 -1.83
C VAL A 156 -10.66 6.06 -1.10
N GLY A 157 -11.39 6.30 0.00
CA GLY A 157 -11.84 5.25 0.91
C GLY A 157 -10.73 4.76 1.84
N GLN A 158 -10.74 3.47 2.18
CA GLN A 158 -9.72 2.84 3.03
C GLN A 158 -8.42 2.61 2.24
N GLY A 159 -7.64 3.68 2.10
CA GLY A 159 -6.32 3.69 1.48
C GLY A 159 -5.75 5.10 1.47
N MET A 160 -4.63 5.30 0.77
CA MET A 160 -3.91 6.58 0.76
C MET A 160 -3.69 7.10 -0.66
N CYS A 161 -3.99 8.37 -0.88
CA CYS A 161 -3.53 9.11 -2.04
C CYS A 161 -3.43 10.60 -1.67
N ALA A 162 -2.22 11.16 -1.80
CA ALA A 162 -2.02 12.59 -1.72
C ALA A 162 -1.50 13.12 -3.07
N ALA A 163 -1.75 14.39 -3.35
CA ALA A 163 -1.13 15.09 -4.47
C ALA A 163 -0.39 16.32 -3.98
N GLY A 164 0.77 16.57 -4.58
CA GLY A 164 1.34 17.91 -4.59
C GLY A 164 0.70 18.71 -5.71
N CYS A 165 0.19 19.89 -5.40
CA CYS A 165 -0.54 20.73 -6.35
C CYS A 165 0.20 22.03 -6.63
N SER A 166 0.13 22.52 -7.88
CA SER A 166 0.63 23.83 -8.26
C SER A 166 -0.22 24.96 -7.66
N SER A 167 0.21 26.21 -7.83
CA SER A 167 -0.56 27.40 -7.39
C SER A 167 -1.93 27.54 -8.07
N LEU A 168 -2.14 26.88 -9.20
CA LEU A 168 -3.44 26.80 -9.89
C LEU A 168 -4.34 25.68 -9.35
N GLY A 169 -3.88 24.91 -8.36
CA GLY A 169 -4.60 23.78 -7.79
C GLY A 169 -4.53 22.49 -8.59
N ASN A 170 -3.70 22.43 -9.65
CA ASN A 170 -3.55 21.23 -10.47
C ASN A 170 -2.54 20.27 -9.83
N PRO A 171 -2.85 18.96 -9.70
CA PRO A 171 -1.88 17.95 -9.30
C PRO A 171 -0.68 17.92 -10.25
N VAL A 172 0.53 18.00 -9.69
CA VAL A 172 1.79 17.86 -10.44
C VAL A 172 2.54 16.58 -10.08
N ILE A 173 2.23 15.97 -8.93
CA ILE A 173 2.77 14.69 -8.46
C ILE A 173 1.75 14.03 -7.55
N TYR A 174 1.67 12.69 -7.57
CA TYR A 174 0.95 11.91 -6.57
C TYR A 174 1.91 11.20 -5.63
N TYR A 175 1.51 11.09 -4.37
CA TYR A 175 2.15 10.27 -3.35
C TYR A 175 1.17 9.19 -2.92
N ASP A 176 1.52 7.94 -3.20
CA ASP A 176 0.59 6.82 -3.31
C ASP A 176 -0.54 7.06 -4.33
N PHE A 177 -1.15 5.96 -4.77
CA PHE A 177 -2.33 5.99 -5.63
C PHE A 177 -3.29 4.87 -5.20
N GLY A 178 -3.58 4.90 -3.91
CA GLY A 178 -4.31 3.87 -3.18
C GLY A 178 -5.80 4.09 -3.10
N GLY A 179 -6.48 3.21 -2.36
CA GLY A 179 -7.92 3.31 -2.10
C GLY A 179 -8.54 2.05 -1.50
N GLY A 180 -9.84 2.13 -1.20
CA GLY A 180 -10.62 1.01 -0.66
C GLY A 180 -10.75 -0.15 -1.67
N PHE A 181 -10.57 -1.38 -1.19
CA PHE A 181 -10.60 -2.60 -1.99
C PHE A 181 -11.14 -3.80 -1.18
N GLY A 182 -11.51 -4.90 -1.86
CA GLY A 182 -12.13 -6.07 -1.24
C GLY A 182 -13.37 -5.69 -0.43
N SER A 183 -13.49 -6.18 0.81
CA SER A 183 -14.56 -5.78 1.74
C SER A 183 -14.61 -4.28 2.01
N ASN A 184 -13.51 -3.53 1.83
CA ASN A 184 -13.47 -2.08 1.98
C ASN A 184 -13.70 -1.30 0.66
N SER A 185 -13.94 -1.95 -0.47
CA SER A 185 -14.19 -1.26 -1.75
C SER A 185 -15.45 -0.40 -1.73
N HIS A 186 -16.43 -0.72 -0.88
CA HIS A 186 -17.62 0.12 -0.64
C HIS A 186 -17.28 1.51 -0.06
N THR A 187 -16.10 1.68 0.56
CA THR A 187 -15.66 2.98 1.10
C THR A 187 -15.11 3.92 0.03
N TYR A 188 -14.82 3.40 -1.18
CA TYR A 188 -14.28 4.18 -2.28
C TYR A 188 -15.36 5.11 -2.85
N PRO A 189 -15.17 6.44 -2.86
CA PRO A 189 -16.24 7.34 -3.28
C PRO A 189 -16.61 7.20 -4.76
N SER A 190 -17.91 7.30 -5.02
CA SER A 190 -18.45 7.42 -6.39
C SER A 190 -18.07 8.77 -7.00
N GLY A 191 -17.67 8.78 -8.27
CA GLY A 191 -17.42 10.02 -9.01
C GLY A 191 -16.09 10.73 -8.72
N LEU A 192 -15.17 10.10 -7.97
CA LEU A 192 -13.81 10.61 -7.80
C LEU A 192 -13.12 10.76 -9.17
N LYS A 193 -12.49 11.92 -9.38
CA LYS A 193 -11.71 12.24 -10.57
C LYS A 193 -10.28 12.56 -10.19
N PHE A 194 -9.34 11.95 -10.90
CA PHE A 194 -7.94 12.31 -10.84
C PHE A 194 -7.56 13.12 -12.09
N CYS A 195 -6.47 13.86 -12.01
CA CYS A 195 -5.78 14.36 -13.19
C CYS A 195 -4.95 13.22 -13.78
N PHE A 196 -5.18 12.87 -15.04
CA PHE A 196 -4.48 11.80 -15.76
C PHE A 196 -3.49 12.31 -16.80
N ASN A 197 -2.98 13.53 -16.64
CA ASN A 197 -1.99 14.09 -17.56
C ASN A 197 -0.57 13.61 -17.19
N GLN A 198 -0.43 12.28 -17.04
CA GLN A 198 0.83 11.56 -16.80
C GLN A 198 1.65 12.07 -15.60
N GLN A 199 1.01 12.59 -14.56
CA GLN A 199 1.68 13.01 -13.33
C GLN A 199 2.51 11.84 -12.76
N PRO A 200 3.76 12.10 -12.32
CA PRO A 200 4.55 11.09 -11.64
C PRO A 200 3.87 10.64 -10.34
N VAL A 201 4.07 9.37 -9.99
CA VAL A 201 3.62 8.77 -8.73
C VAL A 201 4.85 8.35 -7.92
N VAL A 202 4.91 8.74 -6.65
CA VAL A 202 5.83 8.17 -5.67
C VAL A 202 5.04 7.20 -4.82
N LEU A 203 5.28 5.89 -4.99
CA LEU A 203 4.67 4.86 -4.16
C LEU A 203 5.47 4.70 -2.87
N SER A 204 4.84 4.86 -1.72
CA SER A 204 5.50 4.69 -0.42
C SER A 204 5.87 3.24 -0.19
N HIS A 205 5.00 2.28 -0.51
CA HIS A 205 5.24 0.84 -0.39
C HIS A 205 4.19 0.02 -1.14
N TRP A 206 4.43 -1.28 -1.27
CA TRP A 206 3.64 -2.18 -2.13
C TRP A 206 2.39 -2.80 -1.49
N ASP A 207 1.88 -2.24 -0.40
CA ASP A 207 0.58 -2.68 0.14
C ASP A 207 -0.56 -2.19 -0.77
N MET A 208 -1.57 -3.04 -0.95
CA MET A 208 -2.56 -2.87 -2.00
C MET A 208 -3.36 -1.57 -1.89
N ASP A 209 -3.74 -1.17 -0.69
CA ASP A 209 -4.42 0.09 -0.38
C ASP A 209 -3.60 1.35 -0.66
N HIS A 210 -2.34 1.23 -1.10
CA HIS A 210 -1.48 2.35 -1.53
C HIS A 210 -1.32 2.45 -3.05
N TRP A 211 -1.80 1.48 -3.83
CA TRP A 211 -1.70 1.52 -5.31
C TRP A 211 -2.96 1.06 -6.06
N ILE A 212 -3.96 0.50 -5.38
CA ILE A 212 -5.10 -0.17 -6.03
C ILE A 212 -5.96 0.74 -6.92
N SER A 213 -5.93 2.06 -6.72
CA SER A 213 -6.62 2.98 -7.64
C SER A 213 -6.07 2.92 -9.06
N ALA A 214 -4.83 2.47 -9.26
CA ALA A 214 -4.27 2.27 -10.60
C ALA A 214 -4.98 1.15 -11.37
N VAL A 215 -5.60 0.19 -10.68
CA VAL A 215 -6.43 -0.84 -11.34
C VAL A 215 -7.75 -0.23 -11.82
N LYS A 216 -8.36 0.65 -11.04
CA LYS A 216 -9.60 1.36 -11.41
C LYS A 216 -9.36 2.45 -12.46
N TYR A 217 -8.19 3.08 -12.45
CA TYR A 217 -7.84 4.19 -13.33
C TYR A 217 -6.51 3.90 -14.06
N PRO A 218 -6.49 2.95 -15.01
CA PRO A 218 -5.26 2.46 -15.62
C PRO A 218 -4.48 3.49 -16.42
N ALA A 219 -5.08 4.63 -16.78
CA ALA A 219 -4.35 5.72 -17.45
C ALA A 219 -3.13 6.22 -16.65
N ILE A 220 -3.15 6.11 -15.31
CA ILE A 220 -2.02 6.51 -14.47
C ILE A 220 -0.77 5.66 -14.70
N THR A 221 -0.89 4.44 -15.24
CA THR A 221 0.27 3.56 -15.51
C THR A 221 1.10 4.03 -16.71
N GLN A 222 0.61 5.00 -17.48
CA GLN A 222 1.35 5.62 -18.59
C GLN A 222 2.38 6.65 -18.09
N GLY A 223 2.25 7.10 -16.83
CA GLY A 223 3.17 8.05 -16.22
C GLY A 223 4.45 7.41 -15.68
N VAL A 224 5.23 8.21 -14.96
CA VAL A 224 6.41 7.76 -14.21
C VAL A 224 5.98 7.27 -12.83
N TRP A 225 6.47 6.12 -12.39
CA TRP A 225 6.29 5.62 -11.03
C TRP A 225 7.64 5.39 -10.37
N LEU A 226 7.90 6.11 -9.28
CA LEU A 226 9.01 5.83 -8.37
C LEU A 226 8.53 4.93 -7.24
N VAL A 227 9.13 3.75 -7.11
CA VAL A 227 8.70 2.72 -6.15
C VAL A 227 9.88 2.21 -5.33
N PRO A 228 9.70 1.79 -4.07
CA PRO A 228 10.76 1.16 -3.32
C PRO A 228 11.04 -0.25 -3.86
N ARG A 229 12.31 -0.66 -3.81
CA ARG A 229 12.64 -2.07 -3.93
C ARG A 229 12.22 -2.82 -2.66
N GLN A 230 11.14 -3.59 -2.77
CA GLN A 230 10.62 -4.46 -1.70
C GLN A 230 10.28 -5.84 -2.26
N GLY A 231 10.28 -6.84 -1.40
CA GLY A 231 9.89 -8.19 -1.76
C GLY A 231 9.82 -9.10 -0.53
N PRO A 232 9.14 -10.25 -0.63
CA PRO A 232 8.34 -10.72 -1.78
C PRO A 232 7.09 -9.87 -2.07
N LEU A 233 6.53 -9.99 -3.28
CA LEU A 233 5.27 -9.35 -3.69
C LEU A 233 4.19 -10.40 -3.98
N GLY A 234 2.93 -9.96 -3.94
CA GLY A 234 1.80 -10.71 -4.50
C GLY A 234 1.74 -10.62 -6.03
N VAL A 235 0.82 -11.37 -6.61
CA VAL A 235 0.58 -11.42 -8.06
C VAL A 235 0.17 -10.06 -8.60
N LYS A 236 -0.85 -9.44 -8.02
CA LYS A 236 -1.43 -8.18 -8.51
C LYS A 236 -0.46 -7.00 -8.39
N ALA A 237 0.33 -6.96 -7.31
CA ALA A 237 1.40 -5.98 -7.18
C ALA A 237 2.47 -6.15 -8.27
N THR A 238 2.83 -7.40 -8.58
CA THR A 238 3.78 -7.71 -9.65
C THR A 238 3.21 -7.37 -11.04
N GLN A 239 1.95 -7.72 -11.31
CA GLN A 239 1.21 -7.32 -12.51
C GLN A 239 1.21 -5.80 -12.70
N LEU A 240 0.93 -5.03 -11.64
CA LEU A 240 0.99 -3.57 -11.72
C LEU A 240 2.40 -3.08 -12.08
N ALA A 241 3.46 -3.65 -11.49
CA ALA A 241 4.83 -3.27 -11.81
C ALA A 241 5.15 -3.51 -13.30
N TYR A 242 4.82 -4.69 -13.84
CA TYR A 242 4.98 -4.99 -15.26
C TYR A 242 4.17 -4.05 -16.14
N LYS A 243 2.90 -3.82 -15.81
CA LYS A 243 2.01 -2.92 -16.55
C LYS A 243 2.53 -1.48 -16.61
N ILE A 244 3.08 -0.96 -15.50
CA ILE A 244 3.73 0.35 -15.49
C ILE A 244 4.97 0.33 -16.39
N SER A 245 5.79 -0.72 -16.32
CA SER A 245 7.01 -0.81 -17.13
C SER A 245 6.74 -0.90 -18.64
N GLN A 246 5.60 -1.48 -19.05
CA GLN A 246 5.19 -1.60 -20.45
C GLN A 246 4.53 -0.32 -20.97
N ASN A 247 3.70 0.33 -20.15
CA ASN A 247 2.90 1.48 -20.58
C ASN A 247 3.55 2.84 -20.32
N GLY A 248 4.49 2.90 -19.39
CA GLY A 248 5.09 4.14 -18.88
C GLY A 248 6.53 3.93 -18.43
N THR A 249 6.89 4.49 -17.27
CA THR A 249 8.25 4.36 -16.73
C THR A 249 8.22 3.90 -15.28
N LEU A 250 8.73 2.70 -15.02
CA LEU A 250 8.94 2.18 -13.67
C LEU A 250 10.37 2.49 -13.21
N LEU A 251 10.51 3.33 -12.18
CA LEU A 251 11.78 3.63 -11.53
C LEU A 251 11.85 2.91 -10.18
N ILE A 252 12.72 1.91 -10.08
CA ILE A 252 12.98 1.24 -8.80
C ILE A 252 14.01 2.05 -8.00
N TRP A 253 13.67 2.39 -6.76
CA TRP A 253 14.58 3.11 -5.88
C TRP A 253 15.90 2.34 -5.67
N PRO A 254 17.08 2.96 -5.88
CA PRO A 254 18.36 2.28 -5.80
C PRO A 254 18.70 1.75 -4.39
N ARG A 255 19.20 0.51 -4.31
CA ARG A 255 19.44 -0.21 -3.04
C ARG A 255 20.33 0.52 -2.05
N ASN A 256 21.31 1.29 -2.54
CA ASN A 256 22.34 1.93 -1.73
C ASN A 256 22.08 3.43 -1.47
N LEU A 257 20.91 3.95 -1.89
CA LEU A 257 20.54 5.33 -1.69
C LEU A 257 19.59 5.47 -0.49
N ASN A 258 20.00 6.18 0.56
CA ASN A 258 19.18 6.35 1.76
C ASN A 258 18.19 7.52 1.66
N ALA A 259 18.50 8.52 0.83
CA ALA A 259 17.69 9.69 0.62
C ALA A 259 18.06 10.35 -0.71
N LEU A 260 17.12 11.08 -1.30
CA LEU A 260 17.35 11.95 -2.44
C LEU A 260 16.63 13.27 -2.22
N HIS A 261 17.34 14.37 -2.47
CA HIS A 261 16.74 15.71 -2.50
C HIS A 261 16.17 15.96 -3.90
N MET A 262 14.93 16.40 -3.97
CA MET A 262 14.13 16.61 -5.18
C MET A 262 13.61 18.04 -5.19
N SER A 263 13.09 18.53 -6.32
CA SER A 263 12.56 19.91 -6.42
C SER A 263 11.48 20.21 -5.40
N PHE A 264 10.72 19.20 -4.98
CA PHE A 264 9.64 19.31 -4.02
C PHE A 264 10.01 18.92 -2.58
N GLY A 265 11.29 18.64 -2.27
CA GLY A 265 11.72 18.27 -0.92
C GLY A 265 12.63 17.06 -0.88
N ASN A 266 12.42 16.12 0.04
CA ASN A 266 13.25 14.93 0.19
C ASN A 266 12.40 13.66 0.16
N VAL A 267 12.89 12.65 -0.54
CA VAL A 267 12.38 11.28 -0.40
C VAL A 267 13.42 10.47 0.35
N LEU A 268 13.01 9.87 1.47
CA LEU A 268 13.84 9.01 2.29
C LEU A 268 13.51 7.54 2.00
N LYS A 269 14.52 6.68 2.01
CA LYS A 269 14.37 5.23 1.96
C LYS A 269 14.62 4.65 3.34
N LEU A 270 13.64 3.91 3.86
CA LEU A 270 13.79 3.23 5.13
C LEU A 270 14.72 2.01 5.02
N ARG A 271 15.36 1.67 6.14
CA ARG A 271 16.27 0.52 6.23
C ARG A 271 15.57 -0.77 5.82
N PRO A 272 16.30 -1.74 5.24
CA PRO A 272 15.74 -3.04 4.91
C PRO A 272 15.03 -3.69 6.11
N HIS A 273 13.83 -4.19 5.87
CA HIS A 273 12.99 -4.83 6.88
C HIS A 273 12.00 -5.78 6.19
N SER A 274 11.67 -6.89 6.84
CA SER A 274 10.75 -7.92 6.29
C SER A 274 9.30 -7.44 6.18
N ASN A 275 8.85 -6.60 7.11
CA ASN A 275 7.60 -5.86 6.99
C ASN A 275 7.76 -4.67 6.01
N ARG A 276 6.98 -4.65 4.93
CA ARG A 276 6.98 -3.60 3.88
C ARG A 276 6.68 -2.21 4.45
N ASN A 277 5.80 -2.10 5.43
CA ASN A 277 5.48 -0.83 6.09
C ASN A 277 6.73 -0.21 6.73
N HIS A 278 7.77 -0.98 7.06
CA HIS A 278 8.99 -0.49 7.72
C HIS A 278 10.17 -0.28 6.76
N SER A 279 10.00 -0.55 5.47
CA SER A 279 11.08 -0.51 4.47
C SER A 279 10.70 0.29 3.22
N GLY A 280 9.63 1.06 3.25
CA GLY A 280 9.17 1.88 2.12
C GLY A 280 9.97 3.16 1.89
N LEU A 281 9.39 4.03 1.07
CA LEU A 281 9.76 5.43 0.90
C LEU A 281 8.94 6.32 1.85
N VAL A 282 9.54 7.44 2.26
CA VAL A 282 8.88 8.49 3.05
C VAL A 282 9.13 9.83 2.39
N GLY A 283 8.08 10.60 2.16
CA GLY A 283 8.17 11.96 1.62
C GLY A 283 8.28 13.00 2.72
N ILE A 284 9.26 13.89 2.62
CA ILE A 284 9.35 15.13 3.40
C ILE A 284 9.28 16.26 2.39
N VAL A 285 8.07 16.75 2.20
CA VAL A 285 7.70 17.59 1.07
C VAL A 285 7.63 19.04 1.50
N GLN A 286 8.10 19.95 0.66
CA GLN A 286 8.01 21.38 0.87
C GLN A 286 6.96 21.97 -0.07
N VAL A 287 6.10 22.83 0.47
CA VAL A 287 5.14 23.61 -0.32
C VAL A 287 5.30 25.09 0.02
N SER A 288 5.17 25.95 -0.98
CA SER A 288 5.34 27.39 -0.85
C SER A 288 4.03 28.11 -1.18
N THR A 289 3.48 28.82 -0.20
CA THR A 289 2.30 29.67 -0.39
C THR A 289 2.62 31.09 0.08
N ASN A 290 2.50 32.07 -0.80
CA ASN A 290 2.74 33.50 -0.50
C ASN A 290 4.10 33.77 0.17
N GLY A 291 5.14 33.03 -0.21
CA GLY A 291 6.49 33.15 0.35
C GLY A 291 6.72 32.43 1.68
N HIS A 292 5.69 31.78 2.25
CA HIS A 292 5.83 30.88 3.40
C HIS A 292 6.10 29.45 2.94
N ILE A 293 7.11 28.80 3.54
CA ILE A 293 7.46 27.40 3.24
C ILE A 293 6.93 26.50 4.34
N ASP A 294 6.03 25.62 3.96
CA ASP A 294 5.49 24.56 4.80
C ASP A 294 6.19 23.24 4.52
N THR A 295 6.44 22.47 5.58
CA THR A 295 7.06 21.13 5.47
C THR A 295 6.05 20.08 5.91
N VAL A 296 5.72 19.18 4.98
CA VAL A 296 4.70 18.14 5.13
C VAL A 296 5.36 16.76 5.15
N LEU A 297 5.04 15.95 6.15
CA LEU A 297 5.49 14.55 6.22
C LEU A 297 4.43 13.62 5.62
N LEU A 298 4.85 12.81 4.64
CA LEU A 298 4.07 11.76 3.97
C LEU A 298 4.71 10.39 4.29
N PRO A 299 4.32 9.74 5.40
CA PRO A 299 5.01 8.54 5.89
C PRO A 299 4.52 7.23 5.25
N GLY A 300 3.40 7.24 4.52
CA GLY A 300 2.65 6.01 4.24
C GLY A 300 2.37 5.26 5.55
N ASP A 301 2.66 3.97 5.59
CA ASP A 301 2.44 3.15 6.79
C ASP A 301 3.65 3.04 7.73
N ALA A 302 4.70 3.80 7.44
CA ALA A 302 5.92 3.77 8.22
C ALA A 302 5.70 4.30 9.65
N PRO A 303 5.99 3.48 10.69
CA PRO A 303 6.00 3.97 12.05
C PRO A 303 7.02 5.11 12.18
N TYR A 304 6.65 6.23 12.79
CA TYR A 304 7.51 7.40 12.94
C TYR A 304 8.85 7.09 13.59
N LYS A 305 8.90 6.15 14.55
CA LYS A 305 10.14 5.68 15.21
C LYS A 305 11.15 5.03 14.25
N LYS A 306 10.73 4.67 13.04
CA LYS A 306 11.60 4.13 11.97
C LYS A 306 12.11 5.22 11.03
N ILE A 307 11.51 6.40 11.07
CA ILE A 307 11.85 7.53 10.21
C ILE A 307 12.90 8.39 10.93
N PRO A 308 14.03 8.76 10.29
CA PRO A 308 15.05 9.59 10.90
C PRO A 308 14.62 11.07 10.95
N LEU A 309 13.76 11.41 11.91
CA LEU A 309 13.10 12.72 12.03
C LEU A 309 13.81 13.74 12.94
N THR A 310 14.98 13.41 13.51
CA THR A 310 15.68 14.27 14.47
C THR A 310 15.89 15.68 13.93
N GLY A 311 15.49 16.69 14.73
CA GLY A 311 15.67 18.11 14.40
C GLY A 311 14.73 18.66 13.33
N ARG A 312 13.70 17.90 12.93
CA ARG A 312 12.70 18.35 11.94
C ARG A 312 11.38 18.68 12.64
N ASN A 313 10.83 19.83 12.29
CA ASN A 313 9.47 20.20 12.64
C ASN A 313 8.61 20.21 11.36
N PHE A 314 7.32 19.87 11.52
CA PHE A 314 6.40 19.74 10.40
C PHE A 314 5.20 20.66 10.63
N THR A 315 4.77 21.35 9.56
CA THR A 315 3.52 22.11 9.56
C THR A 315 2.35 21.27 9.02
N GLY A 316 2.65 20.28 8.18
CA GLY A 316 1.67 19.29 7.72
C GLY A 316 2.08 17.85 8.04
N LEU A 317 1.10 17.00 8.28
CA LEU A 317 1.31 15.57 8.53
C LEU A 317 0.19 14.75 7.92
N VAL A 318 0.53 13.70 7.19
CA VAL A 318 -0.41 12.60 6.96
C VAL A 318 -0.20 11.57 8.06
N ALA A 319 -1.30 11.18 8.70
CA ALA A 319 -1.27 10.17 9.75
C ALA A 319 -0.79 8.83 9.16
N THR A 320 0.18 8.21 9.81
CA THR A 320 0.70 6.92 9.33
C THR A 320 -0.34 5.83 9.44
N HIS A 321 -0.33 4.88 8.51
CA HIS A 321 -1.18 3.68 8.55
C HIS A 321 -2.66 4.05 8.70
N HIS A 322 -3.12 5.07 7.97
CA HIS A 322 -4.52 5.52 7.98
C HIS A 322 -5.03 5.95 9.37
N GLY A 323 -4.12 6.28 10.30
CA GLY A 323 -4.43 6.50 11.71
C GLY A 323 -4.57 5.23 12.55
N GLY A 324 -3.96 4.13 12.11
CA GLY A 324 -3.65 2.95 12.90
C GLY A 324 -2.63 3.26 14.01
N TRP A 325 -2.38 2.28 14.87
CA TRP A 325 -1.46 2.46 16.00
C TRP A 325 -0.32 1.45 15.98
N HIS A 326 0.90 1.98 15.86
CA HIS A 326 2.12 1.25 16.08
C HIS A 326 2.55 1.35 17.54
N LYS A 327 2.72 0.23 18.23
CA LYS A 327 3.17 0.24 19.64
C LYS A 327 4.53 0.94 19.78
N GLY A 328 4.59 1.90 20.70
CA GLY A 328 5.82 2.66 21.03
C GLY A 328 6.24 3.63 19.95
N ASP A 329 5.33 4.00 19.05
CA ASP A 329 5.61 5.02 18.05
C ASP A 329 5.68 6.42 18.67
N LYS A 330 6.46 7.30 18.03
CA LYS A 330 6.69 8.68 18.50
C LYS A 330 6.21 9.65 17.43
N ILE A 331 4.98 10.12 17.59
CA ILE A 331 4.39 11.10 16.67
C ILE A 331 5.28 12.35 16.66
N PRO A 332 5.63 12.89 15.48
CA PRO A 332 6.48 14.08 15.38
C PRO A 332 5.80 15.26 16.06
N VAL A 333 6.57 16.13 16.67
CA VAL A 333 6.02 17.34 17.29
C VAL A 333 5.70 18.35 16.17
N PRO A 334 4.50 18.95 16.17
CA PRO A 334 4.12 19.97 15.22
C PRO A 334 4.93 21.27 15.42
N SER A 335 5.07 22.03 14.33
CA SER A 335 5.44 23.46 14.36
C SER A 335 4.27 24.33 14.88
N ASN A 336 4.27 25.63 14.55
CA ASN A 336 3.09 26.50 14.70
C ASN A 336 2.15 26.34 13.47
N HIS A 337 0.84 26.55 13.64
CA HIS A 337 -0.18 26.48 12.56
C HIS A 337 -0.26 25.15 11.80
N THR A 338 -0.47 24.05 12.51
CA THR A 338 -0.29 22.71 11.93
C THR A 338 -1.56 21.98 11.57
N ARG A 339 -1.48 21.15 10.53
CA ARG A 339 -2.59 20.31 10.03
C ARG A 339 -2.18 18.84 9.99
N VAL A 340 -3.06 17.95 10.45
CA VAL A 340 -2.93 16.51 10.26
C VAL A 340 -4.09 15.95 9.45
N ALA A 341 -3.80 15.18 8.41
CA ALA A 341 -4.80 14.48 7.60
C ALA A 341 -4.81 12.98 7.94
N PHE A 342 -6.00 12.42 8.13
CA PHE A 342 -6.24 10.99 8.25
C PHE A 342 -6.94 10.51 6.98
N SER A 343 -6.24 9.69 6.19
CA SER A 343 -6.80 9.04 5.00
C SER A 343 -7.40 7.71 5.39
N TYR A 344 -8.73 7.59 5.32
CA TYR A 344 -9.46 6.36 5.61
C TYR A 344 -10.87 6.39 5.02
N GLY A 345 -11.53 5.23 5.00
CA GLY A 345 -12.90 5.08 4.52
C GLY A 345 -13.94 5.12 5.65
N MET A 346 -15.07 5.80 5.45
CA MET A 346 -16.19 5.72 6.41
C MET A 346 -16.70 4.28 6.48
N GLY A 347 -16.84 3.73 7.68
CA GLY A 347 -17.32 2.35 7.85
C GLY A 347 -16.30 1.27 7.49
N ASN A 348 -15.01 1.61 7.34
CA ASN A 348 -13.98 0.61 7.05
C ASN A 348 -13.95 -0.51 8.11
N THR A 349 -13.64 -1.73 7.65
CA THR A 349 -13.65 -2.94 8.49
C THR A 349 -12.51 -3.00 9.48
N TYR A 350 -11.45 -2.20 9.29
CA TYR A 350 -10.27 -2.16 10.14
C TYR A 350 -10.45 -1.28 11.39
N GLY A 351 -11.50 -0.46 11.43
CA GLY A 351 -11.76 0.46 12.53
C GLY A 351 -10.79 1.65 12.58
N HIS A 352 -10.20 2.01 11.43
CA HIS A 352 -9.36 3.20 11.31
C HIS A 352 -10.19 4.48 11.24
N PRO A 353 -9.65 5.62 11.72
CA PRO A 353 -8.49 5.70 12.60
C PRO A 353 -8.85 5.17 13.99
N VAL A 354 -7.89 4.58 14.70
CA VAL A 354 -8.15 4.01 16.03
C VAL A 354 -8.12 5.09 17.11
N ALA A 355 -9.00 5.00 18.11
CA ALA A 355 -9.15 6.01 19.16
C ALA A 355 -7.84 6.34 19.90
N ILE A 356 -7.00 5.32 20.14
CA ILE A 356 -5.69 5.52 20.79
C ILE A 356 -4.76 6.37 19.92
N ALA A 357 -4.74 6.18 18.59
CA ALA A 357 -3.92 6.98 17.70
C ALA A 357 -4.39 8.44 17.74
N LEU A 358 -5.70 8.67 17.63
CA LEU A 358 -6.29 10.02 17.71
C LEU A 358 -5.87 10.77 18.99
N GLY A 359 -5.97 10.10 20.14
CA GLY A 359 -5.52 10.66 21.42
C GLY A 359 -4.03 10.98 21.44
N ARG A 360 -3.19 10.17 20.78
CA ARG A 360 -1.74 10.40 20.69
C ARG A 360 -1.38 11.57 19.79
N TYR A 361 -2.07 11.74 18.65
CA TYR A 361 -1.85 12.92 17.79
C TYR A 361 -2.24 14.20 18.53
N ALA A 362 -3.37 14.21 19.23
CA ALA A 362 -3.79 15.35 20.04
C ALA A 362 -2.79 15.64 21.18
N GLN A 363 -2.30 14.60 21.89
CA GLN A 363 -1.26 14.74 22.92
C GLN A 363 0.07 15.29 22.38
N ALA A 364 0.39 14.96 21.13
CA ALA A 364 1.58 15.50 20.45
C ALA A 364 1.39 16.95 19.97
N GLY A 365 0.18 17.51 20.03
CA GLY A 365 -0.12 18.89 19.65
C GLY A 365 -0.80 19.07 18.28
N TRP A 366 -1.13 17.98 17.57
CA TRP A 366 -1.81 18.06 16.28
C TRP A 366 -3.31 18.28 16.45
N LEU A 367 -3.70 19.55 16.66
CA LEU A 367 -5.09 19.90 17.00
C LEU A 367 -5.99 20.18 15.78
N SER A 368 -5.42 20.58 14.63
CA SER A 368 -6.19 20.77 13.39
C SER A 368 -6.23 19.48 12.58
N ARG A 369 -7.33 18.73 12.73
CA ARG A 369 -7.53 17.42 12.11
C ARG A 369 -8.43 17.49 10.87
N PHE A 370 -8.03 16.77 9.83
CA PHE A 370 -8.79 16.56 8.60
C PHE A 370 -9.00 15.06 8.37
N ASP A 371 -10.23 14.66 8.02
CA ASP A 371 -10.64 13.26 7.89
C ASP A 371 -11.23 13.02 6.51
N THR A 372 -10.53 12.30 5.62
CA THR A 372 -10.95 12.15 4.20
C THR A 372 -12.42 11.75 3.98
N PRO A 373 -13.11 11.01 4.88
CA PRO A 373 -14.55 10.80 4.72
C PRO A 373 -15.42 12.05 4.63
N LYS A 374 -14.99 13.20 5.14
CA LYS A 374 -15.77 14.46 5.07
C LYS A 374 -15.31 15.37 3.91
N GLY A 375 -14.45 14.88 3.02
CA GLY A 375 -14.02 15.59 1.80
C GLY A 375 -12.57 15.33 1.42
N THR A 376 -12.17 15.88 0.28
CA THR A 376 -10.75 16.02 -0.09
C THR A 376 -10.22 17.31 0.53
N TYR A 377 -9.05 17.27 1.17
CA TYR A 377 -8.52 18.40 1.95
C TYR A 377 -7.22 18.96 1.38
N VAL A 378 -7.05 20.28 1.50
CA VAL A 378 -5.89 21.09 1.09
C VAL A 378 -5.05 21.51 2.30
#